data_AF-A0A538CIV3-F1
#
_entry.id   AF-A0A538CIV3-F1
#
_cell.length_a   1.000
_cell.length_b   1.000
_cell.length_c   1.000
_cell.angle_alpha   90.00
_cell.angle_beta   90.00
_cell.angle_gamma   90.00
#
_symmetry.space_group_name_H-M   'P 1'
#
loop_
_entity.id
_entity.type
_entity.pdbx_description
1 polymer ?
#
loop_
_entity_poly.entity_id
_entity_poly.type
_entity_poly.pdbx_seq_one_letter_code
_entity_poly.pdbx_strand_id
1 'polypeptide(L)'
;MGLRAGEERDQGRPDVRDVAGARLGVRRHHDVRRQDQADRDRVRRGGDRGRAGGPHDPARHEAPARLLDEHRRARRRRGAALRLDPFDHLREADPILARLLDEVGAPSLERDPSRPAAHDHYGALVRAIVGQQLSVTAARAIYGRLIALFEGRPPTPQELLDQNPEQLRSAVGLSRAKVVFLRSLAEHVLSGELELERLEQLPDDEIVAEL
;
A
#
# COMPACT_ATOMS: atom_id res chain seq x y z
N MET A 1 -21.96 28.55 -67.83
CA MET A 1 -20.91 27.55 -67.54
C MET A 1 -19.60 28.32 -67.36
N GLY A 2 -18.98 28.24 -66.18
CA GLY A 2 -17.68 28.87 -65.88
C GLY A 2 -17.72 30.01 -64.86
N LEU A 3 -17.94 29.68 -63.58
CA LEU A 3 -17.68 30.58 -62.45
C LEU A 3 -16.16 30.73 -62.26
N ARG A 4 -15.70 31.98 -62.17
CA ARG A 4 -14.30 32.35 -61.94
C ARG A 4 -13.90 32.06 -60.49
N ALA A 5 -12.81 31.33 -60.34
CA ALA A 5 -12.05 31.20 -59.11
C ALA A 5 -11.16 32.44 -58.90
N GLY A 6 -10.97 32.84 -57.64
CA GLY A 6 -9.91 33.76 -57.24
C GLY A 6 -10.26 34.54 -55.99
N GLU A 7 -9.31 34.55 -55.04
CA GLU A 7 -9.27 35.36 -53.81
C GLU A 7 -10.01 34.81 -52.58
N GLU A 8 -9.44 33.76 -51.99
CA GLU A 8 -9.55 33.55 -50.54
C GLU A 8 -8.24 33.91 -49.88
N ARG A 9 -8.34 34.82 -48.91
CA ARG A 9 -7.24 35.52 -48.26
C ARG A 9 -6.63 34.61 -47.20
N ASP A 10 -5.34 34.38 -47.33
CA ASP A 10 -4.47 33.78 -46.33
C ASP A 10 -4.43 34.67 -45.08
N GLN A 11 -5.17 34.30 -44.05
CA GLN A 11 -5.08 34.89 -42.71
C GLN A 11 -4.39 33.91 -41.76
N GLY A 12 -3.07 34.08 -41.65
CA GLY A 12 -2.38 34.15 -40.36
C GLY A 12 -2.40 32.89 -39.48
N ARG A 13 -1.45 31.99 -39.72
CA ARG A 13 -0.90 31.14 -38.66
C ARG A 13 -0.05 32.01 -37.71
N PRO A 14 -0.26 31.99 -36.38
CA PRO A 14 0.76 32.45 -35.46
C PRO A 14 1.75 31.32 -35.13
N ASP A 15 3.00 31.53 -35.52
CA ASP A 15 4.16 30.75 -35.09
C ASP A 15 4.61 31.18 -33.69
N VAL A 16 5.22 30.21 -33.02
CA VAL A 16 5.69 30.14 -31.65
C VAL A 16 6.85 31.12 -31.41
N ARG A 17 6.76 31.97 -30.39
CA ARG A 17 7.79 32.23 -29.36
C ARG A 17 7.50 33.51 -28.58
N ASP A 18 7.80 33.40 -27.29
CA ASP A 18 8.10 34.47 -26.32
C ASP A 18 7.03 34.76 -25.26
N VAL A 19 7.12 34.03 -24.14
CA VAL A 19 6.86 34.60 -22.82
C VAL A 19 7.93 34.07 -21.86
N ALA A 20 9.02 34.81 -21.78
CA ALA A 20 9.95 34.74 -20.67
C ALA A 20 9.27 35.15 -19.35
N GLY A 21 9.58 34.41 -18.27
CA GLY A 21 9.76 35.00 -16.95
C GLY A 21 8.54 35.09 -16.02
N ALA A 22 8.25 34.01 -15.30
CA ALA A 22 7.66 34.11 -13.96
C ALA A 22 8.20 33.01 -13.04
N ARG A 23 9.25 33.35 -12.29
CA ARG A 23 9.75 32.54 -11.17
C ARG A 23 8.74 32.64 -10.02
N LEU A 24 7.94 31.61 -9.81
CA LEU A 24 7.12 31.45 -8.60
C LEU A 24 7.87 30.53 -7.62
N GLY A 25 8.23 31.10 -6.48
CA GLY A 25 9.05 30.48 -5.45
C GLY A 25 8.41 29.23 -4.86
N VAL A 26 9.22 28.19 -4.76
CA VAL A 26 8.97 26.97 -3.98
C VAL A 26 8.81 27.38 -2.51
N ARG A 27 7.58 27.32 -1.99
CA ARG A 27 7.33 27.45 -0.55
C ARG A 27 7.65 26.12 0.12
N ARG A 28 8.57 26.16 1.07
CA ARG A 28 9.06 25.01 1.84
C ARG A 28 7.93 24.40 2.68
N HIS A 29 7.72 23.10 2.54
CA HIS A 29 6.80 22.27 3.32
C HIS A 29 7.31 22.04 4.76
N HIS A 30 7.22 23.04 5.64
CA HIS A 30 7.56 22.85 7.06
C HIS A 30 6.46 23.15 8.08
N ASP A 31 5.28 23.65 7.66
CA ASP A 31 4.25 24.13 8.61
C ASP A 31 3.01 23.25 8.82
N VAL A 32 2.85 22.13 8.10
CA VAL A 32 1.63 21.29 8.23
C VAL A 32 1.71 20.30 9.41
N ARG A 33 2.90 20.06 9.99
CA ARG A 33 3.08 19.06 11.07
C ARG A 33 2.70 19.53 12.47
N ARG A 34 2.34 20.81 12.68
CA ARG A 34 1.99 21.32 14.02
C ARG A 34 0.48 21.37 14.31
N GLN A 35 -0.37 21.41 13.29
CA GLN A 35 -1.82 21.57 13.49
C GLN A 35 -2.51 20.26 13.91
N ASP A 36 -1.99 19.10 13.48
CA ASP A 36 -2.60 17.78 13.73
C ASP A 36 -2.34 17.21 15.15
N GLN A 37 -1.36 17.75 15.87
CA GLN A 37 -1.04 17.32 17.23
C GLN A 37 -2.06 17.85 18.25
N ALA A 38 -2.61 19.05 18.02
CA ALA A 38 -3.47 19.75 18.98
C ALA A 38 -4.89 19.15 19.10
N ASP A 39 -5.41 18.52 18.04
CA ASP A 39 -6.74 17.90 18.06
C ASP A 39 -6.76 16.50 18.71
N ARG A 40 -5.61 15.83 18.79
CA ARG A 40 -5.50 14.50 19.43
C ARG A 40 -5.54 14.57 20.97
N ASP A 41 -5.14 15.69 21.56
CA ASP A 41 -5.07 15.84 23.02
C ASP A 41 -6.42 16.19 23.69
N ARG A 42 -7.44 16.59 22.92
CA ARG A 42 -8.77 16.92 23.45
C ARG A 42 -9.66 15.71 23.72
N VAL A 43 -9.41 14.56 23.11
CA VAL A 43 -10.26 13.36 23.24
C VAL A 43 -9.91 12.52 24.48
N ARG A 44 -8.79 12.81 25.18
CA ARG A 44 -8.30 12.01 26.32
C ARG A 44 -8.74 12.49 27.71
N ARG A 45 -9.48 13.60 27.82
CA ARG A 45 -9.97 14.09 29.12
C ARG A 45 -11.48 13.87 29.25
N GLY A 46 -11.88 12.67 29.64
CA GLY A 46 -13.26 12.41 30.05
C GLY A 46 -13.52 10.94 30.32
N GLY A 47 -13.41 10.51 31.58
CA GLY A 47 -13.94 9.23 32.01
C GLY A 47 -13.15 8.52 33.11
N ASP A 48 -12.97 9.16 34.26
CA ASP A 48 -12.53 8.48 35.49
C ASP A 48 -13.77 7.93 36.21
N ARG A 49 -13.92 6.60 36.26
CA ARG A 49 -14.67 5.86 37.30
C ARG A 49 -14.04 4.49 37.50
N GLY A 50 -13.55 4.28 38.72
CA GLY A 50 -12.73 3.14 39.11
C GLY A 50 -13.40 1.76 39.12
N ARG A 51 -12.55 0.76 38.95
CA ARG A 51 -12.69 -0.60 39.50
C ARG A 51 -11.33 -1.07 39.99
N ALA A 52 -11.29 -1.58 41.22
CA ALA A 52 -10.09 -2.11 41.85
C ALA A 52 -9.58 -3.36 41.11
N GLY A 53 -8.34 -3.29 40.61
CA GLY A 53 -7.58 -4.42 40.08
C GLY A 53 -6.60 -4.94 41.14
N GLY A 54 -6.53 -6.26 41.31
CA GLY A 54 -5.57 -6.94 42.18
C GLY A 54 -4.11 -6.77 41.72
N PRO A 55 -3.13 -7.25 42.52
CA PRO A 55 -1.72 -6.95 42.29
C PRO A 55 -1.23 -7.50 40.95
N HIS A 56 -0.71 -6.60 40.12
CA HIS A 56 -0.01 -6.89 38.87
C HIS A 56 1.30 -7.64 39.18
N ASP A 57 1.45 -8.84 38.62
CA ASP A 57 2.71 -9.61 38.63
C ASP A 57 3.65 -9.07 37.53
N PRO A 58 4.80 -8.45 37.88
CA PRO A 58 5.70 -7.82 36.93
C PRO A 58 6.55 -8.81 36.10
N ALA A 59 6.45 -10.12 36.35
CA ALA A 59 7.30 -11.12 35.70
C ALA A 59 6.82 -11.63 34.33
N ARG A 60 5.69 -11.13 33.79
CA ARG A 60 5.08 -11.65 32.54
C ARG A 60 5.27 -10.79 31.30
N HIS A 61 6.05 -9.71 31.39
CA HIS A 61 6.38 -8.87 30.24
C HIS A 61 7.86 -8.95 29.92
N GLU A 62 8.27 -10.04 29.27
CA GLU A 62 9.47 -9.97 28.45
C GLU A 62 9.22 -8.95 27.33
N ALA A 63 10.10 -7.95 27.25
CA ALA A 63 9.98 -6.87 26.28
C ALA A 63 10.05 -7.45 24.85
N PRO A 64 9.13 -7.07 23.93
CA PRO A 64 9.05 -7.62 22.57
C PRO A 64 10.37 -7.49 21.76
N ALA A 65 11.23 -6.54 22.14
CA ALA A 65 12.56 -6.37 21.54
C ALA A 65 13.51 -7.56 21.79
N ARG A 66 13.40 -8.28 22.92
CA ARG A 66 14.27 -9.43 23.24
C ARG A 66 13.90 -10.65 22.41
N LEU A 67 12.61 -10.90 22.23
CA LEU A 67 12.08 -12.00 21.41
C LEU A 67 12.53 -11.87 19.94
N LEU A 68 12.50 -10.65 19.41
CA LEU A 68 12.96 -10.35 18.05
C LEU A 68 14.48 -10.54 17.89
N ASP A 69 15.27 -10.19 18.90
CA ASP A 69 16.73 -10.34 18.86
C ASP A 69 17.16 -11.82 18.98
N GLU A 70 16.41 -12.64 19.71
CA GLU A 70 16.59 -14.09 19.78
C GLU A 70 16.28 -14.78 18.44
N HIS A 71 15.19 -14.37 17.76
CA HIS A 71 14.89 -14.85 16.42
C HIS A 71 15.99 -14.50 15.39
N ARG A 72 16.63 -13.32 15.53
CA ARG A 72 17.78 -12.91 14.70
C ARG A 72 19.00 -13.80 14.91
N ARG A 73 19.31 -14.16 16.16
CA ARG A 73 20.43 -15.06 16.51
C ARG A 73 20.18 -16.50 16.05
N ALA A 74 18.93 -16.97 16.13
CA ALA A 74 18.54 -18.28 15.63
C ALA A 74 18.66 -18.39 14.10
N ARG A 75 18.28 -17.35 13.34
CA ARG A 75 18.45 -17.30 11.87
C ARG A 75 19.92 -17.41 11.44
N ARG A 76 20.85 -16.73 12.11
CA ARG A 76 22.28 -16.79 11.79
C ARG A 76 22.92 -18.17 12.01
N ARG A 77 22.36 -19.00 12.89
CA ARG A 77 22.83 -20.38 13.14
C ARG A 77 22.29 -21.40 12.13
N ARG A 78 21.20 -21.09 11.41
CA ARG A 78 20.54 -22.00 10.45
C ARG A 78 20.97 -21.79 8.99
N GLY A 79 22.17 -21.26 8.77
CA GLY A 79 22.74 -21.07 7.43
C GLY A 79 23.19 -22.37 6.74
N ALA A 80 22.95 -23.55 7.33
CA ALA A 80 23.33 -24.84 6.74
C ALA A 80 22.17 -25.84 6.82
N ALA A 81 21.54 -26.07 5.67
CA ALA A 81 20.84 -27.28 5.25
C ALA A 81 19.86 -27.98 6.23
N LEU A 82 18.56 -27.71 6.04
CA LEU A 82 17.50 -28.71 5.78
C LEU A 82 16.25 -27.91 5.40
N ARG A 83 15.66 -28.18 4.22
CA ARG A 83 14.31 -27.69 3.90
C ARG A 83 13.34 -28.47 4.79
N LEU A 84 13.27 -28.10 6.06
CA LEU A 84 12.22 -28.56 6.93
C LEU A 84 10.91 -28.04 6.35
N ASP A 85 9.89 -28.90 6.28
CA ASP A 85 8.52 -28.43 6.09
C ASP A 85 8.28 -27.31 7.13
N PRO A 86 7.84 -26.10 6.71
CA PRO A 86 7.58 -25.00 7.63
C PRO A 86 6.67 -25.42 8.79
N PHE A 87 5.72 -26.32 8.55
CA PHE A 87 4.81 -26.79 9.58
C PHE A 87 5.47 -27.76 10.56
N ASP A 88 6.34 -28.65 10.10
CA ASP A 88 7.12 -29.51 11.00
C ASP A 88 8.07 -28.69 11.85
N HIS A 89 8.69 -27.67 11.27
CA HIS A 89 9.50 -26.73 12.04
C HIS A 89 8.69 -26.05 13.17
N LEU A 90 7.45 -25.63 12.88
CA LEU A 90 6.58 -25.03 13.89
C LEU A 90 6.14 -26.05 14.96
N ARG A 91 5.87 -27.31 14.59
CA ARG A 91 5.54 -28.37 15.55
C ARG A 91 6.66 -28.62 16.54
N GLU A 92 7.90 -28.65 16.06
CA GLU A 92 9.09 -28.85 16.91
C GLU A 92 9.37 -27.63 17.80
N ALA A 93 9.13 -26.42 17.28
CA ALA A 93 9.48 -25.17 17.97
C ALA A 93 8.44 -24.72 19.01
N ASP A 94 7.16 -25.05 18.84
CA ASP A 94 6.08 -24.52 19.69
C ASP A 94 4.96 -25.57 19.91
N PRO A 95 4.82 -26.11 21.14
CA PRO A 95 3.78 -27.09 21.48
C PRO A 95 2.33 -26.58 21.31
N ILE A 96 2.09 -25.27 21.43
CA ILE A 96 0.76 -24.68 21.22
C ILE A 96 0.44 -24.70 19.72
N LEU A 97 1.39 -24.28 18.88
CA LEU A 97 1.22 -24.35 17.43
C LEU A 97 1.11 -25.79 16.94
N ALA A 98 1.87 -26.72 17.54
CA ALA A 98 1.77 -28.15 17.24
C ALA A 98 0.33 -28.66 17.44
N ARG A 99 -0.24 -28.39 18.62
CA ARG A 99 -1.63 -28.79 18.92
C ARG A 99 -2.62 -28.15 17.95
N LEU A 100 -2.45 -26.88 17.61
CA LEU A 100 -3.33 -26.19 16.65
C LEU A 100 -3.25 -26.79 15.24
N LEU A 101 -2.05 -27.14 14.78
CA LEU A 101 -1.84 -27.80 13.48
C LEU A 101 -2.44 -29.21 13.45
N ASP A 102 -2.43 -29.92 14.58
CA ASP A 102 -3.01 -31.26 14.67
C ASP A 102 -4.55 -31.22 14.79
N GLU A 103 -5.11 -30.22 15.46
CA GLU A 103 -6.56 -30.02 15.61
C GLU A 103 -7.23 -29.45 14.35
N VAL A 104 -6.61 -28.44 13.72
CA VAL A 104 -7.21 -27.69 12.59
C VAL A 104 -6.66 -28.15 11.24
N GLY A 105 -5.48 -28.77 11.23
CA GLY A 105 -4.72 -29.07 10.02
C GLY A 105 -3.79 -27.92 9.62
N ALA A 106 -2.78 -28.25 8.80
CA ALA A 106 -1.89 -27.24 8.23
C ALA A 106 -2.65 -26.35 7.24
N PRO A 107 -2.50 -25.00 7.33
CA PRO A 107 -3.13 -24.12 6.36
C PRO A 107 -2.52 -24.34 4.97
N SER A 108 -3.36 -24.20 3.94
CA SER A 108 -2.86 -24.19 2.56
C SER A 108 -1.95 -22.97 2.35
N LEU A 109 -0.76 -23.23 1.80
CA LEU A 109 0.16 -22.20 1.32
C LEU A 109 -0.10 -21.85 -0.15
N GLU A 110 -1.13 -22.43 -0.75
CA GLU A 110 -1.51 -22.11 -2.13
C GLU A 110 -1.92 -20.65 -2.25
N ARG A 111 -1.50 -20.07 -3.37
CA ARG A 111 -1.75 -18.68 -3.67
C ARG A 111 -3.19 -18.48 -4.12
N ASP A 112 -3.90 -17.54 -3.49
CA ASP A 112 -5.23 -17.11 -3.95
C ASP A 112 -5.13 -16.63 -5.42
N PRO A 113 -5.81 -17.29 -6.38
CA PRO A 113 -5.70 -16.95 -7.80
C PRO A 113 -6.32 -15.58 -8.13
N SER A 114 -7.12 -15.00 -7.23
CA SER A 114 -7.64 -13.63 -7.36
C SER A 114 -6.59 -12.55 -7.03
N ARG A 115 -5.38 -12.93 -6.61
CA ARG A 115 -4.28 -11.99 -6.40
C ARG A 115 -3.54 -11.73 -7.72
N PRO A 116 -3.03 -10.50 -7.95
CA PRO A 116 -2.09 -10.14 -9.03
C PRO A 116 -1.00 -11.17 -9.24
N ALA A 117 -0.24 -11.24 -10.34
CA ALA A 117 0.86 -12.21 -10.44
C ALA A 117 1.90 -12.04 -9.30
N ALA A 118 2.70 -13.08 -9.02
CA ALA A 118 3.68 -13.02 -7.92
C ALA A 118 4.73 -11.90 -8.13
N HIS A 119 5.07 -11.61 -9.37
CA HIS A 119 6.00 -10.54 -9.78
C HIS A 119 5.32 -9.17 -9.95
N ASP A 120 3.99 -9.08 -9.84
CA ASP A 120 3.25 -7.82 -9.96
C ASP A 120 3.18 -7.11 -8.61
N HIS A 121 4.30 -6.50 -8.21
CA HIS A 121 4.43 -5.74 -6.96
C HIS A 121 3.46 -4.56 -6.91
N TYR A 122 3.30 -3.84 -8.02
CA TYR A 122 2.38 -2.71 -8.10
C TYR A 122 0.94 -3.16 -7.86
N GLY A 123 0.48 -4.18 -8.59
CA GLY A 123 -0.85 -4.75 -8.41
C GLY A 123 -1.07 -5.28 -7.01
N ALA A 124 -0.04 -5.87 -6.38
CA ALA A 124 -0.11 -6.34 -5.00
C ALA A 124 -0.33 -5.18 -4.01
N LEU A 125 0.39 -4.07 -4.18
CA LEU A 125 0.21 -2.85 -3.37
C LEU A 125 -1.16 -2.23 -3.61
N VAL A 126 -1.64 -2.13 -4.85
CA VAL A 126 -3.00 -1.67 -5.18
C VAL A 126 -4.03 -2.53 -4.44
N ARG A 127 -3.92 -3.86 -4.52
CA ARG A 127 -4.84 -4.78 -3.83
C ARG A 127 -4.76 -4.62 -2.31
N ALA A 128 -3.57 -4.42 -1.75
CA ALA A 128 -3.37 -4.19 -0.33
C ALA A 128 -4.09 -2.91 0.12
N ILE A 129 -3.89 -1.78 -0.58
CA ILE A 129 -4.56 -0.51 -0.29
C ILE A 129 -6.09 -0.65 -0.38
N VAL A 130 -6.59 -1.31 -1.43
CA VAL A 130 -8.03 -1.57 -1.59
C VAL A 130 -8.58 -2.39 -0.41
N GLY A 131 -7.84 -3.38 0.07
CA GLY A 131 -8.24 -4.27 1.16
C GLY A 131 -8.15 -3.69 2.57
N GLN A 132 -7.45 -2.58 2.78
CA GLN A 132 -7.25 -1.99 4.11
C GLN A 132 -8.58 -1.77 4.86
N GLN A 133 -8.62 -2.18 6.12
CA GLN A 133 -9.75 -1.99 7.04
C GLN A 133 -11.09 -2.57 6.54
N LEU A 134 -11.05 -3.67 5.78
CA LEU A 134 -12.23 -4.35 5.26
C LEU A 134 -12.20 -5.85 5.55
N SER A 135 -13.39 -6.47 5.55
CA SER A 135 -13.48 -7.93 5.47
C SER A 135 -12.96 -8.44 4.14
N VAL A 136 -12.54 -9.71 4.10
CA VAL A 136 -12.04 -10.36 2.88
C VAL A 136 -13.07 -10.29 1.74
N THR A 137 -14.36 -10.53 2.04
CA THR A 137 -15.45 -10.47 1.06
C THR A 137 -15.64 -9.07 0.49
N ALA A 138 -15.63 -8.04 1.35
CA ALA A 138 -15.76 -6.65 0.89
C ALA A 138 -14.55 -6.22 0.06
N ALA A 139 -13.34 -6.57 0.49
CA ALA A 139 -12.11 -6.31 -0.25
C ALA A 139 -12.13 -6.97 -1.64
N ARG A 140 -12.53 -8.24 -1.72
CA ARG A 140 -12.68 -8.97 -3.00
C ARG A 140 -13.70 -8.31 -3.93
N ALA A 141 -14.85 -7.89 -3.41
CA ALA A 141 -15.88 -7.24 -4.22
C ALA A 141 -15.43 -5.88 -4.78
N ILE A 142 -14.79 -5.05 -3.96
CA ILE A 142 -14.27 -3.74 -4.39
C ILE A 142 -13.12 -3.92 -5.38
N TYR A 143 -12.17 -4.80 -5.08
CA TYR A 143 -11.06 -5.09 -5.97
C TYR A 143 -11.53 -5.68 -7.31
N GLY A 144 -12.53 -6.58 -7.29
CA GLY A 144 -13.16 -7.11 -8.50
C GLY A 144 -13.77 -6.03 -9.39
N ARG A 145 -14.47 -5.05 -8.81
CA ARG A 145 -14.97 -3.89 -9.58
C ARG A 145 -13.85 -3.02 -10.12
N LEU A 146 -12.76 -2.85 -9.37
CA LEU A 146 -11.59 -2.10 -9.84
C LEU A 146 -11.00 -2.76 -11.08
N ILE A 147 -10.65 -4.05 -11.02
CA ILE A 147 -10.03 -4.73 -12.16
C ILE A 147 -11.00 -4.86 -13.34
N ALA A 148 -12.32 -4.97 -13.11
CA ALA A 148 -13.30 -4.98 -14.18
C ALA A 148 -13.35 -3.66 -14.97
N LEU A 149 -13.03 -2.53 -14.33
CA LEU A 149 -12.90 -1.23 -15.00
C LEU A 149 -11.65 -1.18 -15.90
N PHE A 150 -10.65 -2.01 -15.62
CA PHE A 150 -9.36 -2.07 -16.32
C PHE A 150 -9.13 -3.45 -16.93
N GLU A 151 -10.12 -3.97 -17.67
CA GLU A 151 -9.98 -5.16 -18.52
C GLU A 151 -9.54 -6.45 -17.77
N GLY A 152 -9.91 -6.58 -16.50
CA GLY A 152 -9.62 -7.76 -15.67
C GLY A 152 -8.23 -7.76 -15.03
N ARG A 153 -7.47 -6.66 -15.13
CA ARG A 153 -6.15 -6.50 -14.51
C ARG A 153 -6.11 -5.28 -13.57
N PRO A 154 -5.12 -5.18 -12.67
CA PRO A 154 -4.85 -3.91 -11.99
C PRO A 154 -4.61 -2.79 -13.02
N PRO A 155 -5.05 -1.55 -12.74
CA PRO A 155 -4.69 -0.40 -13.58
C PRO A 155 -3.18 -0.22 -13.56
N THR A 156 -2.58 0.27 -14.63
CA THR A 156 -1.21 0.81 -14.58
C THR A 156 -1.19 2.12 -13.77
N PRO A 157 -0.01 2.58 -13.31
CA PRO A 157 0.10 3.89 -12.66
C PRO A 157 -0.51 5.03 -13.50
N GLN A 158 -0.20 5.07 -14.80
CA GLN A 158 -0.71 6.12 -15.70
C GLN A 158 -2.22 6.04 -15.86
N GLU A 159 -2.76 4.84 -16.15
CA GLU A 159 -4.21 4.65 -16.30
C GLU A 159 -4.99 5.06 -15.05
N LEU A 160 -4.43 4.82 -13.86
CA LEU A 160 -5.03 5.25 -12.60
C LEU A 160 -5.03 6.78 -12.46
N LEU A 161 -3.94 7.45 -12.83
CA LEU A 161 -3.82 8.91 -12.72
C LEU A 161 -4.71 9.65 -13.72
N ASP A 162 -4.93 9.06 -14.90
CA ASP A 162 -5.80 9.58 -15.96
C ASP A 162 -7.29 9.54 -15.59
N GLN A 163 -7.68 8.71 -14.60
CA GLN A 163 -9.06 8.69 -14.11
C GLN A 163 -9.41 9.94 -13.31
N ASN A 164 -10.66 10.40 -13.46
CA ASN A 164 -11.22 11.36 -12.52
C ASN A 164 -11.35 10.71 -11.12
N PRO A 165 -10.75 11.28 -10.06
CA PRO A 165 -10.72 10.65 -8.73
C PRO A 165 -12.10 10.35 -8.13
N GLU A 166 -13.05 11.28 -8.28
CA GLU A 166 -14.39 11.11 -7.70
C GLU A 166 -15.25 10.13 -8.50
N GLN A 167 -15.05 10.05 -9.82
CA GLN A 167 -15.70 9.04 -10.66
C GLN A 167 -15.16 7.64 -10.34
N LEU A 168 -13.84 7.46 -10.29
CA LEU A 168 -13.21 6.19 -9.89
C LEU A 168 -13.70 5.74 -8.52
N ARG A 169 -13.72 6.66 -7.54
CA ARG A 169 -14.22 6.40 -6.20
C ARG A 169 -15.64 5.83 -6.22
N SER A 170 -16.53 6.51 -6.94
CA SER A 170 -17.96 6.21 -6.96
C SER A 170 -18.26 4.93 -7.75
N ALA A 171 -17.56 4.69 -8.86
CA ALA A 171 -17.73 3.49 -9.68
C ALA A 171 -17.28 2.20 -8.97
N VAL A 172 -16.15 2.26 -8.25
CA VAL A 172 -15.54 1.08 -7.62
C VAL A 172 -16.04 0.88 -6.17
N GLY A 173 -16.47 1.96 -5.51
CA GLY A 173 -16.85 1.96 -4.09
C GLY A 173 -15.65 2.12 -3.16
N LEU A 174 -14.68 2.94 -3.55
CA LEU A 174 -13.52 3.28 -2.71
C LEU A 174 -13.86 4.38 -1.71
N SER A 175 -13.11 4.46 -0.61
CA SER A 175 -13.09 5.67 0.21
C SER A 175 -12.21 6.75 -0.45
N ARG A 176 -12.39 8.01 -0.05
CA ARG A 176 -11.50 9.10 -0.51
C ARG A 176 -10.04 8.84 -0.14
N ALA A 177 -9.78 8.39 1.09
CA ALA A 177 -8.44 8.05 1.55
C ALA A 177 -7.76 7.00 0.66
N LYS A 178 -8.48 5.95 0.25
CA LYS A 178 -7.93 4.92 -0.65
C LYS A 178 -7.60 5.48 -2.02
N VAL A 179 -8.42 6.37 -2.57
CA VAL A 179 -8.10 7.03 -3.85
C VAL A 179 -6.85 7.89 -3.72
N VAL A 180 -6.69 8.64 -2.63
CA VAL A 180 -5.47 9.42 -2.36
C VAL A 180 -4.24 8.51 -2.31
N PHE A 181 -4.30 7.41 -1.57
CA PHE A 181 -3.16 6.48 -1.46
C PHE A 181 -2.84 5.77 -2.78
N LEU A 182 -3.85 5.34 -3.54
CA LEU A 182 -3.63 4.72 -4.85
C LEU A 182 -2.94 5.70 -5.83
N ARG A 183 -3.39 6.97 -5.85
CA ARG A 183 -2.77 7.99 -6.71
C ARG A 183 -1.36 8.32 -6.26
N SER A 184 -1.14 8.47 -4.95
CA SER A 184 0.19 8.68 -4.39
C SER A 184 1.14 7.54 -4.76
N LEU A 185 0.69 6.27 -4.65
CA LEU A 185 1.47 5.12 -5.11
C LEU A 185 1.82 5.23 -6.60
N ALA A 186 0.85 5.54 -7.45
CA ALA A 186 1.09 5.70 -8.89
C ALA A 186 2.08 6.84 -9.20
N GLU A 187 1.99 7.96 -8.49
CA GLU A 187 2.90 9.10 -8.61
C GLU A 187 4.34 8.72 -8.25
N HIS A 188 4.57 8.02 -7.12
CA HIS A 188 5.91 7.61 -6.70
C HIS A 188 6.54 6.57 -7.65
N VAL A 189 5.72 5.69 -8.23
CA VAL A 189 6.20 4.72 -9.23
C VAL A 189 6.57 5.42 -10.53
N LEU A 190 5.77 6.38 -11.00
CA LEU A 190 6.07 7.11 -12.24
C LEU A 190 7.22 8.12 -12.09
N SER A 191 7.42 8.68 -10.90
CA SER A 191 8.56 9.57 -10.62
C SER A 191 9.88 8.80 -10.48
N GLY A 192 9.81 7.46 -10.29
CA GLY A 192 10.97 6.64 -9.97
C GLY A 192 11.45 6.76 -8.53
N GLU A 193 10.70 7.46 -7.67
CA GLU A 193 10.98 7.50 -6.22
C GLU A 193 10.72 6.13 -5.57
N LEU A 194 9.83 5.31 -6.17
CA LEU A 194 9.60 3.92 -5.76
C LEU A 194 9.91 2.95 -6.91
N GLU A 195 11.06 2.30 -6.83
CA GLU A 195 11.53 1.31 -7.80
C GLU A 195 11.12 -0.12 -7.39
N LEU A 196 9.93 -0.55 -7.86
CA LEU A 196 9.32 -1.81 -7.44
C LEU A 196 10.12 -3.06 -7.84
N GLU A 197 10.89 -3.00 -8.93
CA GLU A 197 11.72 -4.10 -9.43
C GLU A 197 12.90 -4.40 -8.51
N ARG A 198 13.31 -3.43 -7.68
CA ARG A 198 14.41 -3.59 -6.74
C ARG A 198 13.98 -4.29 -5.45
N LEU A 199 12.68 -4.31 -5.14
CA LEU A 199 12.16 -4.83 -3.88
C LEU A 199 12.54 -6.30 -3.64
N GLU A 200 12.61 -7.13 -4.69
CA GLU A 200 12.99 -8.55 -4.56
C GLU A 200 14.43 -8.76 -4.05
N GLN A 201 15.28 -7.74 -4.17
CA GLN A 201 16.69 -7.80 -3.82
C GLN A 201 16.98 -7.24 -2.43
N LEU A 202 15.99 -6.57 -1.83
CA LEU A 202 16.14 -5.90 -0.54
C LEU A 202 15.76 -6.82 0.62
N PRO A 203 16.43 -6.70 1.77
CA PRO A 203 15.96 -7.35 3.00
C PRO A 203 14.67 -6.68 3.51
N ASP A 204 13.87 -7.43 4.29
CA ASP A 204 12.57 -6.98 4.81
C ASP A 204 12.60 -5.58 5.46
N ASP A 205 13.63 -5.30 6.27
CA ASP A 205 13.76 -4.00 6.98
C ASP A 205 13.95 -2.83 6.00
N GLU A 206 14.61 -3.06 4.86
CA GLU A 206 14.80 -2.04 3.81
C GLU A 206 13.53 -1.89 2.95
N ILE A 207 12.84 -2.98 2.64
CA ILE A 207 11.54 -2.94 1.94
C ILE A 207 10.54 -2.07 2.71
N VAL A 208 10.49 -2.21 4.04
CA VAL A 208 9.59 -1.41 4.89
C VAL A 208 10.00 0.07 4.92
N ALA A 209 11.28 0.39 4.75
CA ALA A 209 11.73 1.78 4.72
C ALA A 209 11.39 2.48 3.39
N GLU A 210 11.31 1.72 2.30
CA GLU A 210 10.96 2.21 0.96
C GLU A 210 9.45 2.39 0.72
N LEU A 211 8.58 1.65 1.44
CA LEU A 211 7.12 1.61 1.26
C LEU A 211 6.33 2.48 2.26
#